data_AF-A0A2G9ML21-F1
#
_entry.id   AF-A0A2G9ML21-F1
#
_cell.length_a   1.000
_cell.length_b   1.000
_cell.length_c   1.000
_cell.angle_alpha   90.00
_cell.angle_beta   90.00
_cell.angle_gamma   90.00
#
_symmetry.space_group_name_H-M   'P 1'
#
loop_
_entity.id
_entity.type
_entity.pdbx_description
1 polymer ?
#
loop_
_entity_poly.entity_id
_entity_poly.type
_entity_poly.pdbx_seq_one_letter_code
_entity_poly.pdbx_strand_id
1 'polypeptide(L)'
;MKKILFSGLVLILLLISACGNNIQDNQDNNTQDNIDAETGCTTDYNPICGEDGLTYQNSCYSSLRDVGVDHIGVCEYSVCSFNGQDHYMMNNMLYNEDDRGRPYINILYGTFYLQPDGEGWVYVRAINKESSYYSNRMLEYEQGITESGKEITCENTTEMPDYLKEFLKTHGKILQLKIDSYEETEEASVVNENVEITDEEA
;
A
#
# COMPACT_ATOMS: atom_id res chain seq x y z
N MET A 1 51.10 26.18 -64.16
CA MET A 1 52.15 25.15 -64.00
C MET A 1 53.23 25.66 -63.07
N LYS A 2 53.29 25.14 -61.83
CA LYS A 2 54.47 25.14 -60.93
C LYS A 2 54.26 23.99 -59.94
N LYS A 3 55.11 22.97 -60.03
CA LYS A 3 55.23 21.84 -59.10
C LYS A 3 56.68 21.86 -58.58
N ILE A 4 56.88 21.97 -57.27
CA ILE A 4 58.11 21.67 -56.51
C ILE A 4 57.58 21.27 -55.11
N LEU A 5 57.49 20.00 -54.70
CA LEU A 5 58.48 18.94 -54.38
C LEU A 5 58.63 18.77 -52.84
N PHE A 6 58.13 17.62 -52.37
CA PHE A 6 58.54 16.76 -51.23
C PHE A 6 59.29 17.34 -50.03
N SER A 7 58.78 17.04 -48.82
CA SER A 7 59.62 16.57 -47.72
C SER A 7 58.81 15.61 -46.83
N GLY A 8 59.32 14.39 -46.68
CA GLY A 8 58.75 13.37 -45.80
C GLY A 8 59.22 13.56 -44.35
N LEU A 9 58.27 13.41 -43.43
CA LEU A 9 58.48 13.08 -42.02
C LEU A 9 57.19 12.31 -41.64
N VAL A 10 57.13 10.99 -41.80
CA VAL A 10 57.47 9.98 -40.78
C VAL A 10 56.76 10.25 -39.44
N LEU A 11 55.96 9.24 -39.03
CA LEU A 11 55.49 8.96 -37.65
C LEU A 11 54.39 9.94 -37.14
N ILE A 12 53.20 9.53 -36.68
CA ILE A 12 52.81 8.42 -35.81
C ILE A 12 51.31 8.13 -36.03
N LEU A 13 51.00 6.86 -36.27
CA LEU A 13 49.68 6.25 -36.07
C LEU A 13 49.31 6.30 -34.59
N LEU A 14 48.02 6.55 -34.31
CA LEU A 14 47.30 6.20 -33.09
C LEU A 14 47.65 7.00 -31.83
N LEU A 15 46.81 8.00 -31.52
CA LEU A 15 46.31 8.23 -30.15
C LEU A 15 44.87 8.76 -30.25
N ILE A 16 43.93 7.91 -30.69
CA ILE A 16 42.54 8.04 -30.22
C ILE A 16 42.55 7.44 -28.81
N SER A 17 43.08 8.18 -27.83
CA SER A 17 42.78 7.89 -26.44
C SER A 17 41.54 8.68 -26.11
N ALA A 18 40.40 8.00 -26.30
CA ALA A 18 39.15 8.38 -25.69
C ALA A 18 39.40 8.58 -24.19
N CYS A 19 39.23 9.81 -23.69
CA CYS A 19 38.97 10.02 -22.28
C CYS A 19 37.53 9.58 -22.02
N GLY A 20 37.31 8.27 -22.00
CA GLY A 20 36.17 7.67 -21.32
C GLY A 20 36.52 7.64 -19.84
N ASN A 21 35.75 8.37 -19.05
CA ASN A 21 35.89 8.43 -17.60
C ASN A 21 35.86 7.01 -17.02
N ASN A 22 36.95 6.62 -16.36
CA ASN A 22 37.00 5.41 -15.55
C ASN A 22 36.55 5.79 -14.14
N ILE A 23 35.23 5.86 -13.95
CA ILE A 23 34.65 5.70 -12.62
C ILE A 23 34.53 4.19 -12.46
N GLN A 24 35.50 3.58 -11.78
CA GLN A 24 35.21 2.33 -11.09
C GLN A 24 34.29 2.73 -9.95
N ASP A 25 32.98 2.73 -10.22
CA ASP A 25 32.03 2.49 -9.15
C ASP A 25 32.43 1.13 -8.60
N ASN A 26 33.00 1.16 -7.40
CA ASN A 26 33.11 -0.01 -6.57
C ASN A 26 31.68 -0.44 -6.26
N GLN A 27 31.07 -1.16 -7.20
CA GLN A 27 29.89 -1.94 -6.91
C GLN A 27 30.36 -3.08 -6.03
N ASP A 28 30.32 -2.81 -4.72
CA ASP A 28 30.02 -3.84 -3.76
C ASP A 28 28.69 -4.45 -4.22
N ASN A 29 28.78 -5.47 -5.06
CA ASN A 29 27.67 -6.28 -5.52
C ASN A 29 27.19 -7.13 -4.34
N ASN A 30 26.60 -6.47 -3.34
CA ASN A 30 25.62 -7.10 -2.49
C ASN A 30 24.25 -6.68 -3.05
N THR A 31 23.61 -7.62 -3.73
CA THR A 31 22.33 -7.44 -4.40
C THR A 31 21.28 -7.06 -3.38
N GLN A 32 20.88 -5.80 -3.34
CA GLN A 32 19.92 -5.29 -2.37
C GLN A 32 18.79 -4.51 -3.06
N ASP A 33 18.33 -5.00 -4.22
CA ASP A 33 17.19 -4.43 -4.96
C ASP A 33 15.83 -4.76 -4.32
N ASN A 34 15.83 -5.64 -3.32
CA ASN A 34 14.66 -6.19 -2.65
C ASN A 34 14.66 -5.93 -1.15
N ILE A 35 15.29 -4.85 -0.70
CA ILE A 35 15.19 -4.31 0.67
C ILE A 35 14.59 -2.89 0.59
N ASP A 36 13.50 -2.67 1.31
CA ASP A 36 12.89 -1.34 1.49
C ASP A 36 13.82 -0.48 2.35
N ALA A 37 14.29 0.64 1.78
CA ALA A 37 15.31 1.48 2.40
C ALA A 37 14.83 2.21 3.67
N GLU A 38 13.52 2.35 3.89
CA GLU A 38 12.95 3.04 5.05
C GLU A 38 12.74 2.08 6.22
N THR A 39 12.29 0.86 5.92
CA THR A 39 11.93 -0.15 6.94
C THR A 39 13.04 -1.17 7.18
N GLY A 40 13.97 -1.35 6.24
CA GLY A 40 14.97 -2.42 6.26
C GLY A 40 14.39 -3.81 5.97
N CYS A 41 13.09 -3.91 5.70
CA CYS A 41 12.42 -5.17 5.38
C CYS A 41 12.67 -5.60 3.93
N THR A 42 12.60 -6.90 3.66
CA THR A 42 12.57 -7.37 2.27
C THR A 42 11.26 -6.97 1.61
N THR A 43 11.31 -6.64 0.32
CA THR A 43 10.11 -6.36 -0.49
C THR A 43 9.50 -7.64 -1.10
N ASP A 44 10.03 -8.80 -0.76
CA ASP A 44 9.48 -10.09 -1.17
C ASP A 44 8.08 -10.28 -0.58
N TYR A 45 7.13 -10.70 -1.41
CA TYR A 45 5.76 -10.98 -1.00
C TYR A 45 5.65 -12.42 -0.49
N ASN A 46 5.77 -12.57 0.82
CA ASN A 46 5.64 -13.83 1.56
C ASN A 46 4.60 -13.61 2.68
N PRO A 47 3.30 -13.52 2.33
CA PRO A 47 2.31 -12.97 3.23
C PRO A 47 2.15 -13.81 4.50
N ILE A 48 1.86 -13.11 5.59
CA ILE A 48 1.48 -13.72 6.87
C ILE A 48 0.21 -13.05 7.38
N CYS A 49 -0.53 -13.78 8.21
CA CYS A 49 -1.61 -13.24 9.00
C CYS A 49 -1.07 -12.87 10.38
N GLY A 50 -1.24 -11.61 10.78
CA GLY A 50 -0.88 -11.14 12.11
C GLY A 50 -1.94 -11.55 13.15
N GLU A 51 -1.56 -11.57 14.43
CA GLU A 51 -2.49 -11.79 15.54
C GLU A 51 -3.57 -10.70 15.65
N ASP A 52 -3.39 -9.56 14.96
CA ASP A 52 -4.35 -8.47 14.81
C ASP A 52 -5.34 -8.67 13.65
N GLY A 53 -5.26 -9.80 12.93
CA GLY A 53 -6.09 -10.10 11.77
C GLY A 53 -5.72 -9.32 10.51
N LEU A 54 -4.57 -8.64 10.47
CA LEU A 54 -4.06 -7.98 9.28
C LEU A 54 -3.13 -8.89 8.48
N THR A 55 -3.30 -8.87 7.15
CA THR A 55 -2.35 -9.52 6.25
C THR A 55 -1.16 -8.59 6.04
N TYR A 56 0.02 -9.04 6.47
CA TYR A 56 1.28 -8.35 6.21
C TYR A 56 1.98 -8.96 5.01
N GLN A 57 2.67 -8.12 4.23
CA GLN A 57 3.45 -8.55 3.06
C GLN A 57 4.48 -9.63 3.40
N ASN A 58 5.09 -9.55 4.59
CA ASN A 58 5.91 -10.58 5.20
C ASN A 58 6.05 -10.31 6.70
N SER A 59 6.67 -11.24 7.43
CA SER A 59 6.83 -11.15 8.89
C SER A 59 7.70 -9.98 9.37
N CYS A 60 8.56 -9.41 8.51
CA CYS A 60 9.31 -8.22 8.88
C CYS A 60 8.37 -7.04 9.09
N TYR A 61 7.40 -6.84 8.19
CA TYR A 61 6.43 -5.75 8.30
C TYR A 61 5.50 -5.86 9.51
N SER A 62 5.11 -7.08 9.93
CA SER A 62 4.32 -7.23 11.18
C SER A 62 5.15 -6.91 12.42
N SER A 63 6.43 -7.28 12.41
CA SER A 63 7.35 -7.01 13.52
C SER A 63 7.59 -5.52 13.74
N LEU A 64 7.47 -4.68 12.69
CA LEU A 64 7.57 -3.22 12.83
C LEU A 64 6.44 -2.61 13.68
N ARG A 65 5.33 -3.33 13.87
CA ARG A 65 4.21 -2.95 14.75
C ARG A 65 4.16 -3.73 16.06
N ASP A 66 5.18 -4.54 16.35
CA ASP A 66 5.14 -5.49 17.47
C ASP A 66 3.96 -6.47 17.37
N VAL A 67 3.51 -6.80 16.16
CA VAL A 67 2.43 -7.77 15.89
C VAL A 67 3.01 -9.16 15.64
N GLY A 68 2.58 -10.12 16.47
CA GLY A 68 2.90 -11.54 16.33
C GLY A 68 2.33 -12.15 15.04
N VAL A 69 2.92 -13.26 14.60
CA VAL A 69 2.40 -14.03 13.45
C VAL A 69 1.41 -15.07 13.97
N ASP A 70 0.17 -15.03 13.52
CA ASP A 70 -0.82 -16.08 13.77
C ASP A 70 -0.53 -17.28 12.86
N HIS A 71 -0.56 -17.08 11.54
CA HIS A 71 -0.25 -18.12 10.57
C HIS A 71 0.42 -17.60 9.29
N ILE A 72 1.05 -18.51 8.56
CA ILE A 72 1.62 -18.23 7.23
C ILE A 72 0.48 -18.14 6.21
N GLY A 73 0.60 -17.22 5.25
CA GLY A 73 -0.43 -16.92 4.26
C GLY A 73 -1.24 -15.68 4.61
N VAL A 74 -2.17 -15.31 3.74
CA VAL A 74 -3.08 -14.18 4.00
C VAL A 74 -4.09 -14.55 5.07
N CYS A 75 -4.55 -13.57 5.86
CA CYS A 75 -5.68 -13.78 6.78
C CYS A 75 -6.94 -14.21 6.01
N GLU A 76 -7.85 -14.86 6.72
CA GLU A 76 -9.21 -15.07 6.25
C GLU A 76 -9.95 -13.72 6.18
N TYR A 77 -10.69 -13.48 5.10
CA TYR A 77 -11.53 -12.30 4.94
C TYR A 77 -12.91 -12.70 4.45
N SER A 78 -13.87 -11.79 4.63
CA SER A 78 -15.24 -12.00 4.23
C SER A 78 -15.49 -11.40 2.85
N VAL A 79 -16.16 -12.16 1.99
CA VAL A 79 -16.72 -11.68 0.73
C VAL A 79 -18.22 -11.65 0.87
N CYS A 80 -18.78 -10.45 0.75
CA CYS A 80 -20.22 -10.23 0.75
C CYS A 80 -20.67 -9.93 -0.68
N SER A 81 -21.58 -10.74 -1.21
CA SER A 81 -22.11 -10.53 -2.56
C SER A 81 -23.45 -9.81 -2.50
N PHE A 82 -23.53 -8.60 -3.08
CA PHE A 82 -24.74 -7.81 -3.11
C PHE A 82 -25.00 -7.23 -4.50
N ASN A 83 -26.22 -7.38 -5.00
CA ASN A 83 -26.63 -6.90 -6.35
C ASN A 83 -25.72 -7.39 -7.50
N GLY A 84 -25.06 -8.54 -7.34
CA GLY A 84 -24.13 -9.07 -8.33
C GLY A 84 -22.73 -8.44 -8.30
N GLN A 85 -22.41 -7.70 -7.23
CA GLN A 85 -21.07 -7.19 -6.95
C GLN A 85 -20.53 -7.86 -5.69
N ASP A 86 -19.26 -8.25 -5.74
CA ASP A 86 -18.55 -8.82 -4.61
C ASP A 86 -17.81 -7.71 -3.85
N HIS A 87 -17.96 -7.73 -2.54
CA HIS A 87 -17.35 -6.80 -1.62
C HIS A 87 -16.41 -7.56 -0.68
N TYR A 88 -15.11 -7.29 -0.79
CA TYR A 88 -14.10 -7.98 -0.01
C TYR A 88 -13.76 -7.12 1.21
N MET A 89 -13.93 -7.69 2.40
CA MET A 89 -13.77 -7.00 3.67
C MET A 89 -12.57 -7.55 4.43
N MET A 90 -11.59 -6.71 4.73
CA MET A 90 -10.42 -7.10 5.50
C MET A 90 -10.10 -6.00 6.50
N ASN A 91 -10.34 -6.26 7.79
CA ASN A 91 -9.99 -5.41 8.93
C ASN A 91 -9.99 -3.89 8.63
N ASN A 92 -11.19 -3.34 8.53
CA ASN A 92 -11.47 -1.96 8.18
C ASN A 92 -11.10 -1.47 6.76
N MET A 93 -10.84 -2.39 5.84
CA MET A 93 -10.76 -2.13 4.42
C MET A 93 -11.97 -2.74 3.72
N LEU A 94 -12.55 -1.96 2.81
CA LEU A 94 -13.60 -2.42 1.93
C LEU A 94 -13.16 -2.25 0.48
N TYR A 95 -12.86 -3.36 -0.18
CA TYR A 95 -12.60 -3.39 -1.61
C TYR A 95 -13.92 -3.46 -2.40
N ASN A 96 -14.00 -2.69 -3.48
CA ASN A 96 -15.17 -2.59 -4.34
C ASN A 96 -14.77 -2.46 -5.81
N GLU A 97 -15.73 -2.69 -6.70
CA GLU A 97 -15.66 -2.35 -8.11
C GLU A 97 -16.75 -1.34 -8.48
N ASP A 98 -16.42 -0.37 -9.33
CA ASP A 98 -17.43 0.55 -9.88
C ASP A 98 -18.24 -0.12 -11.01
N ASP A 99 -19.22 0.60 -11.58
CA ASP A 99 -20.06 0.10 -12.68
C ASP A 99 -19.29 -0.30 -13.95
N ARG A 100 -17.99 0.01 -14.01
CA ARG A 100 -17.08 -0.32 -15.12
C ARG A 100 -16.10 -1.43 -14.74
N GLY A 101 -16.26 -2.06 -13.57
CA GLY A 101 -15.34 -3.08 -13.05
C GLY A 101 -14.00 -2.51 -12.57
N ARG A 102 -13.92 -1.20 -12.29
CA ARG A 102 -12.67 -0.60 -11.83
C ARG A 102 -12.53 -0.75 -10.32
N PRO A 103 -11.40 -1.29 -9.82
CA PRO A 103 -11.17 -1.49 -8.41
C PRO A 103 -11.00 -0.16 -7.65
N TYR A 104 -11.58 -0.08 -6.45
CA TYR A 104 -11.28 0.95 -5.46
C TYR A 104 -11.40 0.40 -4.04
N ILE A 105 -10.60 0.93 -3.12
CA ILE A 105 -10.56 0.48 -1.72
C ILE A 105 -10.95 1.64 -0.83
N ASN A 106 -12.04 1.47 -0.08
CA ASN A 106 -12.42 2.38 0.97
C ASN A 106 -11.76 1.96 2.28
N ILE A 107 -11.29 2.97 3.01
CA ILE A 107 -10.91 2.88 4.42
C ILE A 107 -11.64 3.98 5.17
N LEU A 108 -11.61 3.95 6.50
CA LEU A 108 -12.37 4.86 7.37
C LEU A 108 -12.29 6.35 6.96
N TYR A 109 -11.13 6.81 6.47
CA TYR A 109 -10.88 8.23 6.19
C TYR A 109 -10.40 8.54 4.76
N GLY A 110 -10.65 7.65 3.81
CA GLY A 110 -10.31 7.91 2.43
C GLY A 110 -10.53 6.73 1.51
N THR A 111 -10.19 6.95 0.25
CA THR A 111 -10.35 5.97 -0.81
C THR A 111 -9.08 5.88 -1.62
N PHE A 112 -8.67 4.66 -1.95
CA PHE A 112 -7.65 4.40 -2.96
C PHE A 112 -8.34 4.04 -4.26
N TYR A 113 -8.01 4.74 -5.33
CA TYR A 113 -8.46 4.44 -6.68
C TYR A 113 -7.29 3.90 -7.50
N LEU A 114 -7.50 2.79 -8.21
CA LEU A 114 -6.53 2.35 -9.20
C LEU A 114 -6.54 3.33 -10.38
N GLN A 115 -5.36 3.74 -10.83
CA GLN A 115 -5.24 4.61 -11.99
C GLN A 115 -5.77 3.93 -13.26
N PRO A 116 -6.31 4.68 -14.24
CA PRO A 116 -6.87 4.10 -15.47
C PRO A 116 -5.88 3.28 -16.32
N ASP A 117 -4.58 3.57 -16.21
CA ASP A 117 -3.51 2.82 -16.85
C ASP A 117 -3.16 1.51 -16.11
N GLY A 118 -3.71 1.30 -14.91
CA GLY A 118 -3.38 0.19 -14.04
C GLY A 118 -2.03 0.35 -13.31
N GLU A 119 -1.30 1.44 -13.55
CA GLU A 119 0.01 1.69 -12.97
C GLU A 119 -0.13 2.45 -11.64
N GLY A 120 -0.59 1.73 -10.63
CA GLY A 120 -0.59 2.19 -9.24
C GLY A 120 -1.88 2.84 -8.77
N TRP A 121 -1.86 3.24 -7.50
CA TRP A 121 -3.06 3.69 -6.78
C TRP A 121 -2.92 5.14 -6.32
N VAL A 122 -4.01 5.88 -6.45
CA VAL A 122 -4.12 7.27 -5.97
C VAL A 122 -4.95 7.27 -4.69
N TYR A 123 -4.38 7.80 -3.62
CA TYR A 123 -5.13 8.05 -2.40
C TYR A 123 -5.84 9.39 -2.44
N VAL A 124 -7.13 9.36 -2.13
CA VAL A 124 -7.97 10.55 -1.94
C VAL A 124 -8.45 10.55 -0.50
N ARG A 125 -8.02 11.57 0.27
CA ARG A 125 -8.46 11.79 1.64
C ARG A 125 -9.93 12.20 1.65
N ALA A 126 -10.73 11.61 2.54
CA ALA A 126 -12.09 12.08 2.80
C ALA A 126 -12.06 13.42 3.55
N ILE A 127 -12.86 14.39 3.11
CA ILE A 127 -12.93 15.72 3.74
C ILE A 127 -13.75 15.68 5.04
N ASN A 128 -14.58 14.66 5.19
CA ASN A 128 -15.53 14.44 6.28
C ASN A 128 -15.06 13.21 7.06
N LYS A 129 -14.93 13.34 8.40
CA LYS A 129 -14.48 12.25 9.29
C LYS A 129 -15.35 10.99 9.20
N GLU A 130 -16.61 11.14 8.82
CA GLU A 130 -17.46 10.05 8.42
C GLU A 130 -17.53 10.05 6.90
N SER A 131 -16.76 9.18 6.24
CA SER A 131 -17.19 8.73 4.92
C SER A 131 -18.42 7.85 5.18
N SER A 132 -19.59 8.49 5.28
CA SER A 132 -20.86 7.83 5.64
C SER A 132 -21.08 6.55 4.85
N TYR A 133 -20.61 6.50 3.61
CA TYR A 133 -20.62 5.29 2.79
C TYR A 133 -19.86 4.11 3.40
N TYR A 134 -18.58 4.29 3.78
CA TYR A 134 -17.77 3.20 4.33
C TYR A 134 -18.35 2.73 5.66
N SER A 135 -18.60 3.66 6.60
CA SER A 135 -19.10 3.31 7.93
C SER A 135 -20.49 2.67 7.86
N ASN A 136 -21.41 3.20 7.05
CA ASN A 136 -22.74 2.59 6.89
C ASN A 136 -22.64 1.21 6.24
N ARG A 137 -21.75 1.04 5.26
CA ARG A 137 -21.63 -0.24 4.57
C ARG A 137 -21.05 -1.33 5.47
N MET A 138 -20.03 -0.99 6.28
CA MET A 138 -19.51 -1.91 7.29
C MET A 138 -20.59 -2.34 8.29
N LEU A 139 -21.43 -1.40 8.75
CA LEU A 139 -22.56 -1.71 9.62
C LEU A 139 -23.57 -2.65 8.95
N GLU A 140 -23.90 -2.46 7.67
CA GLU A 140 -24.79 -3.36 6.93
C GLU A 140 -24.23 -4.79 6.87
N TYR A 141 -22.92 -4.93 6.64
CA TYR A 141 -22.27 -6.23 6.59
C TYR A 141 -22.23 -6.92 7.95
N GLU A 142 -21.91 -6.19 9.02
CA GLU A 142 -21.95 -6.71 10.39
C GLU A 142 -23.36 -7.18 10.78
N GLN A 143 -24.39 -6.48 10.30
CA GLN A 143 -25.80 -6.82 10.57
C GLN A 143 -26.35 -7.89 9.62
N GLY A 144 -25.68 -8.16 8.50
CA GLY A 144 -26.15 -9.07 7.46
C GLY A 144 -27.41 -8.56 6.72
N ILE A 145 -27.66 -7.24 6.74
CA ILE A 145 -28.85 -6.65 6.12
C ILE A 145 -28.56 -5.22 5.66
N THR A 146 -29.09 -4.84 4.49
CA THR A 146 -29.01 -3.46 4.01
C THR A 146 -29.97 -2.54 4.75
N GLU A 147 -29.76 -1.23 4.63
CA GLU A 147 -30.69 -0.18 5.10
C GLU A 147 -32.10 -0.37 4.52
N SER A 148 -32.21 -0.90 3.29
CA SER A 148 -33.48 -1.22 2.64
C SER A 148 -34.10 -2.56 3.07
N GLY A 149 -33.49 -3.27 4.01
CA GLY A 149 -34.00 -4.53 4.56
C GLY A 149 -33.70 -5.77 3.73
N LYS A 150 -32.74 -5.70 2.79
CA LYS A 150 -32.33 -6.86 1.98
C LYS A 150 -31.21 -7.61 2.68
N GLU A 151 -31.35 -8.93 2.80
CA GLU A 151 -30.35 -9.80 3.41
C GLU A 151 -29.02 -9.74 2.64
N ILE A 152 -27.93 -9.71 3.39
CA ILE A 152 -26.57 -9.81 2.90
C ILE A 152 -25.98 -11.11 3.44
N THR A 153 -25.50 -11.96 2.54
CA THR A 153 -24.76 -13.16 2.90
C THR A 153 -23.29 -12.91 2.59
N CYS A 154 -22.45 -13.22 3.57
CA CYS A 154 -21.01 -13.16 3.44
C CYS A 154 -20.42 -14.55 3.66
N GLU A 155 -19.40 -14.87 2.89
CA GLU A 155 -18.64 -16.12 3.01
C GLU A 155 -17.18 -15.78 3.31
N ASN A 156 -16.53 -16.63 4.09
CA ASN A 156 -15.11 -16.48 4.32
C ASN A 156 -14.31 -17.06 3.17
N THR A 157 -13.17 -16.43 2.87
CA THR A 157 -12.26 -16.89 1.83
C THR A 157 -10.83 -16.46 2.12
N THR A 158 -9.89 -17.19 1.52
CA THR A 158 -8.46 -16.83 1.42
C THR A 158 -8.05 -16.55 -0.03
N GLU A 159 -8.97 -16.68 -0.99
CA GLU A 159 -8.73 -16.46 -2.42
C GLU A 159 -8.80 -14.99 -2.83
N MET A 160 -7.60 -14.39 -2.99
CA MET A 160 -7.51 -12.94 -3.16
C MET A 160 -7.42 -12.59 -4.64
N PRO A 161 -8.18 -11.59 -5.11
CA PRO A 161 -8.01 -11.07 -6.46
C PRO A 161 -6.61 -10.49 -6.67
N ASP A 162 -6.07 -10.61 -7.89
CA ASP A 162 -4.68 -10.22 -8.18
C ASP A 162 -4.42 -8.72 -7.99
N TYR A 163 -5.40 -7.86 -8.28
CA TYR A 163 -5.27 -6.42 -8.01
C TYR A 163 -5.14 -6.12 -6.51
N LEU A 164 -5.76 -6.94 -5.65
CA LEU A 164 -5.72 -6.73 -4.20
C LEU A 164 -4.40 -7.23 -3.63
N LYS A 165 -3.87 -8.34 -4.16
CA LYS A 165 -2.49 -8.78 -3.89
C LYS A 165 -1.49 -7.69 -4.27
N GLU A 166 -1.64 -7.11 -5.47
CA GLU A 166 -0.75 -6.05 -5.95
C GLU A 166 -0.90 -4.77 -5.11
N PHE A 167 -2.12 -4.42 -4.68
CA PHE A 167 -2.35 -3.33 -3.74
C PHE A 167 -1.60 -3.57 -2.42
N LEU A 168 -1.76 -4.73 -1.78
CA LEU A 168 -1.08 -5.01 -0.52
C LEU A 168 0.44 -4.99 -0.65
N LYS A 169 0.96 -5.47 -1.78
CA LYS A 169 2.39 -5.43 -2.09
C LYS A 169 2.95 -4.02 -2.25
N THR A 170 2.18 -3.10 -2.85
CA THR A 170 2.65 -1.74 -3.19
C THR A 170 2.24 -0.67 -2.19
N HIS A 171 1.13 -0.89 -1.48
CA HIS A 171 0.47 0.07 -0.61
C HIS A 171 0.20 -0.46 0.79
N GLY A 172 0.56 -1.72 1.12
CA GLY A 172 0.44 -2.26 2.47
C GLY A 172 1.13 -1.37 3.50
N LYS A 173 2.32 -0.84 3.17
CA LYS A 173 3.04 0.16 3.97
C LYS A 173 2.28 1.49 4.13
N ILE A 174 1.64 1.99 3.08
CA ILE A 174 0.90 3.27 3.14
C ILE A 174 -0.40 3.10 3.93
N LEU A 175 -1.06 1.96 3.77
CA LEU A 175 -2.20 1.58 4.57
C LEU A 175 -1.80 1.52 6.05
N GLN A 176 -0.67 0.87 6.33
CA GLN A 176 -0.09 0.75 7.66
C GLN A 176 0.11 2.12 8.33
N LEU A 177 0.86 3.02 7.69
CA LEU A 177 1.11 4.36 8.22
C LEU A 177 -0.16 5.20 8.40
N LYS A 178 -1.17 4.97 7.57
CA LYS A 178 -2.44 5.69 7.72
C LYS A 178 -3.23 5.18 8.89
N ILE A 179 -3.33 3.87 9.08
CA ILE A 179 -4.02 3.27 10.23
C ILE A 179 -3.41 3.81 11.54
N ASP A 180 -2.08 3.75 11.67
CA ASP A 180 -1.38 4.25 12.87
C ASP A 180 -1.64 5.75 13.09
N SER A 181 -1.54 6.55 12.02
CA SER A 181 -1.84 8.00 12.08
C SER A 181 -3.28 8.30 12.50
N TYR A 182 -4.22 7.36 12.33
CA TYR A 182 -5.61 7.57 12.74
C TYR A 182 -5.88 7.09 14.16
N GLU A 183 -5.34 5.94 14.58
CA GLU A 183 -5.42 5.45 15.96
C GLU A 183 -4.87 6.50 16.94
N GLU A 184 -3.73 7.12 16.63
CA GLU A 184 -3.17 8.23 17.43
C GLU A 184 -4.12 9.43 17.53
N THR A 185 -4.88 9.73 16.47
CA THR A 185 -5.84 10.85 16.48
C THR A 185 -7.11 10.56 17.28
N GLU A 186 -7.54 9.29 17.34
CA GLU A 186 -8.67 8.88 18.16
C GLU A 186 -8.30 8.91 19.64
N GLU A 187 -7.13 8.38 20.02
CA GLU A 187 -6.62 8.47 21.40
C GLU A 187 -6.46 9.93 21.85
N ALA A 188 -5.91 10.80 21.00
CA ALA A 188 -5.79 12.23 21.31
C ALA A 188 -7.15 12.94 21.43
N SER A 189 -8.21 12.44 20.78
CA SER A 189 -9.55 13.00 20.90
C SER A 189 -10.26 12.58 22.18
N VAL A 190 -10.05 11.34 22.63
CA VAL A 190 -10.58 10.81 23.90
C VAL A 190 -9.92 11.48 25.12
N VAL A 191 -8.64 11.83 25.02
CA VAL A 191 -7.94 12.57 26.09
C VAL A 191 -8.50 14.00 26.25
N ASN A 192 -8.96 14.64 25.18
CA ASN A 192 -9.52 15.99 25.25
C ASN A 192 -10.96 16.05 25.80
N GLU A 193 -11.73 14.96 25.74
CA GLU A 193 -13.08 14.89 26.34
C GLU A 193 -13.04 14.61 27.85
N ASN A 194 -11.94 14.05 28.37
CA ASN A 194 -11.77 13.74 29.80
C ASN A 194 -11.17 14.89 30.63
N VAL A 195 -11.15 16.12 30.12
CA VAL A 195 -10.87 17.30 30.95
C VAL A 195 -12.13 17.60 31.77
N GLU A 196 -12.23 16.99 32.95
CA GLU A 196 -13.16 17.38 34.01
C GLU A 196 -13.07 18.89 34.20
N ILE A 197 -14.15 19.60 33.86
CA ILE A 197 -14.41 20.93 34.38
C ILE A 197 -14.63 20.72 35.88
N THR A 198 -13.58 20.91 36.68
CA THR A 198 -13.78 21.16 38.10
C THR A 198 -14.45 22.53 38.18
N ASP A 199 -15.77 22.52 38.33
CA ASP A 199 -16.53 23.68 38.77
C ASP A 199 -16.00 24.09 40.16
N GLU A 200 -15.09 25.04 40.18
CA GLU A 200 -14.72 25.76 41.39
C GLU A 200 -15.83 26.80 41.66
N GLU A 201 -16.95 26.32 42.20
CA GLU A 201 -17.94 27.17 42.87
C GLU A 201 -17.47 27.49 44.30
N ALA A 202 -17.09 28.76 44.55
CA ALA A 202 -17.47 29.61 45.71
C ALA A 202 -16.50 30.78 45.93
#